data_AF-A0A848BPB6-F1
#
_entry.id   AF-A0A848BPB6-F1
#
_cell.length_a   1.000
_cell.length_b   1.000
_cell.length_c   1.000
_cell.angle_alpha   90.00
_cell.angle_beta   90.00
_cell.angle_gamma   90.00
#
_symmetry.space_group_name_H-M   'P 1'
#
loop_
_entity.id
_entity.type
_entity.pdbx_description
1 polymer ?
#
loop_
_entity_poly.entity_id
_entity_poly.type
_entity_poly.pdbx_seq_one_letter_code
_entity_poly.pdbx_strand_id
1 'polypeptide(L)'
;MQMEAAQTKIVLHIKEATVIRRQRKKDDMMEWLTLILTGISSVLSGVLSGILLWKFKQRTVVEQAEKDEAEKKHTALVQGVVAMLRDRLIDVMDYHIDAGWCPVHKVEVINKMYLSYHDLGGNDIVSKTYQRFVNLPHQPGDGEHV
;
A
#
# COMPACT_ATOMS: atom_id res chain seq x y z
N MET A 1 -53.49 -54.19 56.79
CA MET A 1 -53.69 -52.73 56.77
C MET A 1 -52.42 -51.93 57.10
N GLN A 2 -51.77 -52.08 58.27
CA GLN A 2 -50.49 -51.39 58.59
C GLN A 2 -49.33 -51.77 57.64
N MET A 3 -49.25 -53.04 57.22
CA MET A 3 -48.22 -53.53 56.28
C MET A 3 -48.34 -52.94 54.86
N GLU A 4 -49.55 -52.78 54.32
CA GLU A 4 -49.75 -52.20 52.98
C GLU A 4 -49.37 -50.73 52.94
N ALA A 5 -49.76 -49.95 53.97
CA ALA A 5 -49.38 -48.55 54.08
C ALA A 5 -47.85 -48.36 54.18
N ALA A 6 -47.15 -49.29 54.84
CA ALA A 6 -45.69 -49.30 54.89
C ALA A 6 -45.07 -49.59 53.52
N GLN A 7 -45.62 -50.55 52.76
CA GLN A 7 -45.14 -50.85 51.41
C GLN A 7 -45.35 -49.69 50.43
N THR A 8 -46.50 -49.02 50.48
CA THR A 8 -46.77 -47.85 49.62
C THR A 8 -45.81 -46.70 49.90
N LYS A 9 -45.48 -46.43 51.18
CA LYS A 9 -44.48 -45.41 51.55
C LYS A 9 -43.08 -45.75 51.02
N ILE A 10 -42.67 -47.01 51.08
CA ILE A 10 -41.38 -47.47 50.55
C ILE A 10 -41.30 -47.25 49.04
N VAL A 11 -42.35 -47.65 48.31
CA VAL A 11 -42.39 -47.48 46.84
C VAL A 11 -42.40 -46.00 46.44
N LEU A 12 -43.12 -45.15 47.18
CA LEU A 12 -43.14 -43.70 46.93
C LEU A 12 -41.75 -43.08 47.11
N HIS A 13 -41.06 -43.39 48.22
CA HIS A 13 -39.70 -42.90 48.46
C HIS A 13 -38.69 -43.38 47.42
N ILE A 14 -38.79 -44.63 46.94
CA ILE A 14 -37.94 -45.13 45.85
C ILE A 14 -38.21 -44.34 44.56
N LYS A 15 -39.47 -44.08 44.22
CA LYS A 15 -39.84 -43.26 43.05
C LYS A 15 -39.28 -41.84 43.16
N GLU A 16 -39.46 -41.17 44.30
CA GLU A 16 -38.91 -39.83 44.56
C GLU A 16 -37.38 -39.83 44.43
N ALA A 17 -36.69 -40.80 45.03
CA ALA A 17 -35.23 -40.92 44.95
C ALA A 17 -34.73 -41.14 43.51
N THR A 18 -35.46 -41.90 42.69
CA THR A 18 -35.11 -42.11 41.27
C THR A 18 -35.32 -40.86 40.42
N VAL A 19 -36.38 -40.09 40.67
CA VAL A 19 -36.65 -38.82 39.99
C VAL A 19 -35.58 -37.79 40.35
N ILE A 20 -35.23 -37.67 41.63
CA ILE A 20 -34.17 -36.77 42.12
C ILE A 20 -32.82 -37.14 41.50
N ARG A 21 -32.48 -38.43 41.41
CA ARG A 21 -31.23 -38.88 40.79
C ARG A 21 -31.19 -38.58 39.29
N ARG A 22 -32.32 -38.73 38.59
CA ARG A 22 -32.42 -38.40 37.16
C ARG A 22 -32.36 -36.88 36.93
N GLN A 23 -32.94 -36.07 37.82
CA GLN A 23 -32.85 -34.62 37.72
C GLN A 23 -31.45 -34.12 38.03
N ARG A 24 -30.82 -34.60 39.11
CA ARG A 24 -29.41 -34.26 39.40
C ARG A 24 -28.49 -34.58 38.24
N LYS A 25 -28.61 -35.77 37.63
CA LYS A 25 -27.81 -36.13 36.46
C LYS A 25 -28.05 -35.20 35.26
N LYS A 26 -29.28 -34.70 35.08
CA LYS A 26 -29.61 -33.73 34.04
C LYS A 26 -29.05 -32.35 34.37
N ASP A 27 -29.17 -31.91 35.61
CA ASP A 27 -28.65 -30.62 36.08
C ASP A 27 -27.11 -30.61 35.97
N ASP A 28 -26.44 -31.66 36.45
CA ASP A 28 -25.01 -31.88 36.29
C ASP A 28 -24.64 -31.85 34.80
N MET A 29 -25.37 -32.58 33.94
CA MET A 29 -25.12 -32.60 32.50
C MET A 29 -25.30 -31.21 31.86
N MET A 30 -26.28 -30.42 32.29
CA MET A 30 -26.50 -29.07 31.81
C MET A 30 -25.39 -28.12 32.23
N GLU A 31 -24.88 -28.21 33.47
CA GLU A 31 -23.71 -27.44 33.93
C GLU A 31 -22.47 -27.76 33.09
N TRP A 32 -22.16 -29.04 32.85
CA TRP A 32 -21.05 -29.45 31.99
C TRP A 32 -21.19 -28.92 30.55
N LEU A 33 -22.40 -28.93 29.99
CA LEU A 33 -22.65 -28.38 28.65
C LEU A 33 -22.41 -26.87 28.60
N THR A 34 -22.82 -26.12 29.62
CA THR A 34 -22.60 -24.66 29.66
C THR A 34 -21.12 -24.29 29.79
N LEU A 35 -20.33 -25.06 30.52
CA LEU A 35 -18.88 -24.87 30.68
C LEU A 35 -18.13 -25.09 29.35
N ILE A 36 -18.52 -26.12 28.59
CA ILE A 36 -17.93 -26.41 27.29
C ILE A 36 -18.29 -25.31 26.28
N LEU A 37 -19.55 -24.88 26.24
CA LEU A 37 -20.02 -23.86 25.30
C LEU A 37 -19.37 -22.48 25.56
N THR A 38 -19.23 -22.09 26.83
CA THR A 38 -18.58 -20.82 27.20
C THR A 38 -17.07 -20.85 26.96
N GLY A 39 -16.40 -21.97 27.28
CA GLY A 39 -14.96 -22.15 27.05
C GLY A 39 -14.57 -22.20 25.57
N ILE A 40 -15.43 -22.71 24.68
CA ILE A 40 -15.17 -22.75 23.24
C ILE A 40 -15.34 -21.36 22.59
N SER A 41 -16.21 -20.50 23.13
CA SER A 41 -16.46 -19.16 22.59
C SER A 41 -15.24 -18.22 22.67
N SER A 42 -14.42 -18.36 23.71
CA SER A 42 -13.22 -17.54 23.91
C SER A 42 -12.05 -18.00 23.04
N VAL A 43 -11.95 -19.30 22.75
CA VAL A 43 -10.89 -19.84 21.88
C VAL A 43 -11.17 -19.54 20.41
N LEU A 44 -12.43 -19.69 19.95
CA LEU A 44 -12.83 -19.36 18.58
C LEU A 44 -12.64 -17.89 18.24
N SER A 45 -12.96 -17.00 19.19
CA SER A 45 -12.79 -15.55 18.99
C SER A 45 -11.32 -15.15 18.85
N GLY A 46 -10.41 -15.78 19.61
CA GLY A 46 -8.97 -15.57 19.48
C GLY A 46 -8.41 -16.02 18.12
N VAL A 47 -8.79 -17.20 17.64
CA VAL A 47 -8.34 -17.74 16.34
C VAL A 47 -8.84 -16.87 15.18
N LEU A 48 -10.11 -16.47 15.20
CA LEU A 48 -10.68 -15.60 14.17
C LEU A 48 -10.02 -14.22 14.16
N SER A 49 -9.79 -13.64 15.35
CA SER A 49 -9.09 -12.36 15.51
C SER A 49 -7.65 -12.43 14.97
N GLY A 50 -6.92 -13.51 15.26
CA GLY A 50 -5.57 -13.74 14.75
C GLY A 50 -5.51 -13.82 13.22
N ILE A 51 -6.43 -14.56 12.59
CA ILE A 51 -6.50 -14.67 11.11
C ILE A 51 -6.83 -13.31 10.48
N LEU A 52 -7.72 -12.54 11.09
CA LEU A 52 -8.09 -11.20 10.62
C LEU A 52 -6.89 -10.26 10.67
N LEU A 53 -6.18 -10.19 11.80
CA LEU A 53 -4.97 -9.39 11.95
C LEU A 53 -3.85 -9.81 10.99
N TRP A 54 -3.68 -11.11 10.78
CA TRP A 54 -2.69 -11.63 9.83
C TRP A 54 -3.01 -11.19 8.39
N LYS A 55 -4.28 -11.29 7.96
CA LYS A 55 -4.69 -10.77 6.65
C LYS A 55 -4.58 -9.26 6.53
N PHE A 56 -4.85 -8.52 7.60
CA PHE A 56 -4.70 -7.05 7.61
C PHE A 56 -3.23 -6.65 7.47
N LYS A 57 -2.33 -7.31 8.20
CA LYS A 57 -0.88 -7.12 8.11
C LYS A 57 -0.33 -7.51 6.73
N GLN A 58 -0.88 -8.53 6.09
CA GLN A 58 -0.44 -8.95 4.77
C GLN A 58 -0.72 -7.91 3.69
N ARG A 59 -1.83 -7.17 3.79
CA ARG A 59 -2.18 -6.11 2.83
C ARG A 59 -1.19 -4.96 2.82
N THR A 60 -0.72 -4.53 4.00
CA THR A 60 0.21 -3.39 4.09
C THR A 60 1.55 -3.68 3.44
N VAL A 61 2.03 -4.94 3.51
CA VAL A 61 3.31 -5.33 2.91
C VAL A 61 3.21 -5.44 1.39
N VAL A 62 2.11 -5.98 0.87
CA VAL A 62 1.86 -6.07 -0.58
C VAL A 62 1.67 -4.66 -1.17
N GLU A 63 0.88 -3.80 -0.50
CA GLU A 63 0.67 -2.42 -0.94
C GLU A 63 1.97 -1.60 -0.94
N GLN A 64 2.84 -1.78 0.06
CA GLN A 64 4.15 -1.14 0.07
C GLN A 64 5.04 -1.65 -1.06
N ALA A 65 5.08 -2.96 -1.32
CA ALA A 65 5.86 -3.51 -2.42
C ALA A 65 5.37 -3.01 -3.80
N GLU A 66 4.05 -2.88 -3.98
CA GLU A 66 3.46 -2.30 -5.20
C GLU A 66 3.83 -0.82 -5.36
N LYS A 67 3.80 -0.04 -4.27
CA LYS A 67 4.23 1.37 -4.27
C LYS A 67 5.72 1.50 -4.59
N ASP A 68 6.57 0.69 -3.98
CA ASP A 68 8.02 0.67 -4.25
C ASP A 68 8.30 0.32 -5.72
N GLU A 69 7.56 -0.63 -6.29
CA GLU A 69 7.68 -0.98 -7.70
C GLU A 69 7.22 0.16 -8.61
N ALA A 70 6.11 0.81 -8.28
CA ALA A 70 5.60 1.97 -9.00
C ALA A 70 6.58 3.16 -8.94
N GLU A 71 7.18 3.43 -7.77
CA GLU A 71 8.19 4.46 -7.57
C GLU A 71 9.46 4.17 -8.36
N LYS A 72 9.93 2.92 -8.38
CA LYS A 72 11.08 2.49 -9.20
C LYS A 72 10.81 2.69 -10.69
N LYS A 73 9.64 2.27 -11.17
CA LYS A 73 9.23 2.48 -12.57
C LYS A 73 9.13 3.97 -12.90
N HIS A 74 8.51 4.75 -12.04
CA HIS A 74 8.40 6.19 -12.20
C HIS A 74 9.79 6.85 -12.25
N THR A 75 10.70 6.48 -11.35
CA THR A 75 12.08 6.99 -11.33
C THR A 75 12.81 6.64 -12.63
N ALA A 76 12.70 5.39 -13.09
CA ALA A 76 13.31 4.96 -14.35
C ALA A 76 12.75 5.73 -15.56
N LEU A 77 11.44 5.99 -15.58
CA LEU A 77 10.80 6.80 -16.62
C LEU A 77 11.30 8.24 -16.61
N VAL A 78 11.36 8.89 -15.43
CA VAL A 78 11.90 10.24 -15.27
C VAL A 78 13.35 10.30 -15.75
N GLN A 79 14.19 9.35 -15.35
CA GLN A 79 15.58 9.29 -15.79
C GLN A 79 15.70 9.09 -17.31
N GLY A 80 14.85 8.26 -17.91
CA GLY A 80 14.79 8.08 -19.35
C GLY A 80 14.41 9.37 -20.09
N VAL A 81 13.38 10.08 -19.62
CA VAL A 81 12.97 11.37 -20.19
C VAL A 81 14.06 12.42 -20.05
N VAL A 82 14.72 12.51 -18.89
CA VAL A 82 15.87 13.40 -18.66
C VAL A 82 17.02 13.10 -19.63
N ALA A 83 17.31 11.82 -19.88
CA ALA A 83 18.35 11.42 -20.82
C ALA A 83 18.00 11.82 -22.27
N MET A 84 16.75 11.64 -22.68
CA MET A 84 16.27 12.06 -24.01
C MET A 84 16.28 13.59 -24.18
N LEU A 85 15.81 14.32 -23.17
CA LEU A 85 15.84 15.78 -23.19
C LEU A 85 17.28 16.29 -23.23
N ARG A 86 18.20 15.69 -22.46
CA ARG A 86 19.63 16.02 -22.50
C ARG A 86 20.20 15.87 -23.89
N ASP A 87 20.03 14.69 -24.50
CA ASP A 87 20.53 14.39 -25.84
C ASP A 87 20.04 15.44 -26.85
N ARG A 88 18.72 15.70 -26.86
CA ARG A 88 18.13 16.65 -27.79
C ARG A 88 18.53 18.10 -27.52
N LEU A 89 18.63 18.50 -26.25
CA LEU A 89 19.06 19.84 -25.87
C LEU A 89 20.50 20.11 -26.31
N ILE A 90 21.42 19.17 -26.05
CA ILE A 90 22.82 19.29 -26.46
C ILE A 90 22.92 19.43 -27.98
N ASP A 91 22.30 18.51 -28.73
CA ASP A 91 22.32 18.50 -30.19
C ASP A 91 21.84 19.84 -30.80
N VAL A 92 20.70 20.35 -30.35
CA VAL A 92 20.13 21.60 -30.91
C VAL A 92 20.91 22.83 -30.47
N MET A 93 21.35 22.89 -29.22
CA MET A 93 22.10 24.04 -28.72
C MET A 93 23.47 24.11 -29.39
N ASP A 94 24.18 22.99 -29.52
CA ASP A 94 25.49 22.93 -30.17
C ASP A 94 25.38 23.39 -31.64
N TYR A 95 24.37 22.94 -32.38
CA TYR A 95 24.12 23.41 -33.75
C TYR A 95 24.03 24.94 -33.85
N HIS A 96 23.29 25.58 -32.94
CA HIS A 96 23.11 27.03 -32.97
C HIS A 96 24.29 27.81 -32.40
N ILE A 97 24.97 27.23 -31.42
CA ILE A 97 26.22 27.76 -30.87
C ILE A 97 27.30 27.79 -31.95
N ASP A 98 27.42 26.73 -32.74
CA ASP A 98 28.37 26.65 -33.85
C ASP A 98 27.98 27.59 -35.00
N ALA A 99 26.68 27.77 -35.24
CA ALA A 99 26.17 28.75 -36.19
C ALA A 99 26.37 30.21 -35.73
N GLY A 100 26.61 30.45 -34.44
CA GLY A 100 26.79 31.78 -33.85
C GLY A 100 25.51 32.62 -33.76
N TRP A 101 24.34 32.06 -34.06
CA TRP A 101 23.04 32.74 -33.93
C TRP A 101 21.88 31.74 -33.77
N CYS A 102 20.79 32.19 -33.15
CA CYS A 102 19.57 31.39 -33.03
C CYS A 102 18.31 32.25 -33.15
N PRO A 103 17.35 31.93 -34.04
CA PRO A 103 16.14 32.72 -34.17
C PRO A 103 15.26 32.64 -32.90
N VAL A 104 14.65 33.76 -32.51
CA VAL A 104 13.86 33.91 -31.27
C VAL A 104 12.87 32.75 -31.01
N HIS A 105 12.14 32.30 -32.03
CA HIS A 105 11.16 31.23 -31.87
C HIS A 105 11.78 29.88 -31.47
N LYS A 106 13.04 29.60 -31.87
CA LYS A 106 13.77 28.40 -31.45
C LYS A 106 14.24 28.51 -30.01
N VAL A 107 14.68 29.69 -29.59
CA VAL A 107 15.06 29.97 -28.21
C VAL A 107 13.92 29.67 -27.25
N GLU A 108 12.69 30.07 -27.57
CA GLU A 108 11.53 29.78 -26.72
C GLU A 108 11.25 28.28 -26.58
N VAL A 109 11.36 27.52 -27.67
CA VAL A 109 11.18 26.06 -27.65
C VAL A 109 12.26 25.38 -26.82
N ILE A 110 13.52 25.77 -27.02
CA ILE A 110 14.67 25.22 -26.28
C ILE A 110 14.58 25.60 -24.79
N ASN A 111 14.16 26.81 -24.45
CA ASN A 111 13.94 27.23 -23.06
C ASN A 111 12.87 26.37 -22.38
N LYS A 112 11.73 26.10 -23.03
CA LYS A 112 10.68 25.22 -22.46
C LYS A 112 11.20 23.80 -22.22
N MET A 113 11.99 23.27 -23.16
CA MET A 113 12.64 21.98 -23.01
C MET A 113 13.65 21.97 -21.86
N TYR A 114 14.46 23.02 -21.75
CA TYR A 114 15.45 23.18 -20.68
C TYR A 114 14.80 23.27 -19.30
N LEU A 115 13.73 24.06 -19.15
CA LEU A 115 12.97 24.15 -17.90
C LEU A 115 12.43 22.78 -17.49
N SER A 116 11.80 22.07 -18.42
CA SER A 116 11.29 20.71 -18.17
C SER A 116 12.42 19.74 -17.77
N TYR A 117 13.59 19.85 -18.40
CA TYR A 117 14.77 19.07 -18.04
C TYR A 117 15.28 19.40 -16.63
N HIS A 118 15.36 20.68 -16.28
CA HIS A 118 15.84 21.14 -14.98
C HIS A 118 14.89 20.72 -13.85
N ASP A 119 13.58 20.89 -14.05
CA ASP A 119 12.55 20.52 -13.07
C ASP A 119 12.53 19.01 -12.77
N LEU A 120 12.95 18.18 -13.74
CA LEU A 120 13.09 16.73 -13.57
C LEU A 120 14.40 16.30 -12.89
N GLY A 121 15.24 17.25 -12.42
CA GLY A 121 16.52 16.98 -11.77
C GLY A 121 17.70 16.89 -12.73
N GLY A 122 17.64 17.61 -13.85
CA GLY A 122 18.71 17.72 -14.83
C GLY A 122 20.04 18.23 -14.23
N ASN A 123 21.17 17.76 -14.76
CA ASN A 123 22.52 18.08 -14.28
C ASN A 123 23.11 19.38 -14.86
N ASP A 124 24.20 19.84 -14.25
CA ASP A 124 24.87 21.12 -14.55
C ASP A 124 25.50 21.22 -15.94
N ILE A 125 25.73 20.11 -16.64
CA ILE A 125 26.40 20.12 -17.95
C ILE A 125 25.53 20.83 -18.98
N VAL A 126 24.26 20.43 -19.08
CA VAL A 126 23.30 21.05 -20.01
C VAL A 126 23.05 22.51 -19.62
N SER A 127 23.01 22.82 -18.33
CA SER A 127 22.81 24.18 -17.82
C SER A 127 23.91 25.15 -18.28
N LYS A 128 25.16 24.69 -18.34
CA LYS A 128 26.28 25.50 -18.86
C LYS A 128 26.15 25.74 -20.37
N THR A 129 25.81 24.71 -21.14
CA THR A 129 25.56 24.88 -22.59
C THR A 129 24.38 25.80 -22.84
N TYR A 130 23.32 25.68 -22.04
CA TYR A 130 22.14 26.55 -22.11
C TYR A 130 22.49 28.01 -21.86
N GLN A 131 23.30 28.32 -20.84
CA GLN A 131 23.78 29.68 -20.58
C GLN A 131 24.55 30.27 -21.77
N ARG A 132 25.39 29.47 -22.44
CA ARG A 132 26.10 29.91 -23.65
C ARG A 132 25.13 30.14 -24.80
N PHE A 133 24.15 29.25 -24.97
CA PHE A 133 23.15 29.31 -26.02
C PHE A 133 22.25 30.56 -25.93
N VAL A 134 21.75 30.91 -24.73
CA VAL A 134 20.86 32.09 -24.57
C VAL A 134 21.54 33.43 -24.79
N ASN A 135 22.88 33.46 -24.79
CA ASN A 135 23.65 34.68 -25.04
C ASN A 135 23.95 34.90 -26.54
N LEU A 136 23.49 34.01 -27.42
CA LEU A 136 23.66 34.16 -28.86
C LEU A 136 22.78 35.30 -29.40
N PRO A 137 23.18 35.97 -30.49
CA PRO A 137 22.32 36.91 -31.21
C PRO A 137 21.07 36.20 -31.77
N HIS A 138 19.95 36.93 -31.79
CA HIS A 138 18.63 36.38 -32.11
C HIS A 138 17.96 36.97 -33.35
N GLN A 139 18.56 37.97 -33.97
CA GLN A 139 18.25 38.43 -35.33
C GLN A 139 19.43 38.14 -36.27
N PRO A 140 19.15 37.79 -37.54
CA PRO A 140 20.20 37.62 -38.54
C PRO A 140 20.75 39.01 -38.91
N GLY A 141 21.97 39.31 -38.44
CA GLY A 141 22.67 40.58 -38.70
C GLY A 141 23.32 41.20 -37.46
N ASP A 142 22.98 40.75 -36.26
CA ASP A 142 23.48 41.32 -34.99
C ASP A 142 24.86 40.76 -34.60
N GLY A 143 25.27 39.66 -35.24
CA GLY A 143 26.62 39.11 -35.17
C GLY A 143 27.51 39.78 -36.22
N GLU A 144 27.78 41.06 -36.07
CA GLU A 144 28.74 41.76 -36.92
C GLU A 144 30.13 41.14 -36.69
N HIS A 145 30.78 40.76 -37.80
CA HIS A 145 32.15 40.28 -37.85
C HIS A 145 33.10 41.23 -37.09
N VAL A 146 33.73 40.74 -36.03
CA VAL A 146 34.95 41.30 -35.43
C VAL A 146 35.98 40.20 -35.29
#